data_AF-A0A0C9MGH0-F1
#
_entry.id   AF-A0A0C9MGH0-F1
#
_cell.length_a   1.000
_cell.length_b   1.000
_cell.length_c   1.000
_cell.angle_alpha   90.00
_cell.angle_beta   90.00
_cell.angle_gamma   90.00
#
_symmetry.space_group_name_H-M   'P 1'
#
loop_
_entity.id
_entity.type
_entity.pdbx_description
1 polymer ?
#
loop_
_entity_poly.entity_id
_entity_poly.type
_entity_poly.pdbx_seq_one_letter_code
_entity_poly.pdbx_strand_id
1 'polypeptide(L)'
;MTVSSILITGSTSLVAAALIRQTHSQSNARPIVALSRSALPEASAAQVHYVRGSVFDAGCLSSVLRGNPNVVHTAGALLDDNSEFADTAYERTHCDSSIFVASAMADRFDVSKDPPHQRKALVYFSVAAGFPSFIFDQEFVNSKREAEAALLGIEFRNRIRVVILRPGILCRLA
;
A
#
# COMPACT_ATOMS: atom_id res chain seq x y z
N MET A 1 -13.66 -22.22 -5.84
CA MET A 1 -13.27 -20.91 -6.41
C MET A 1 -12.80 -20.02 -5.28
N THR A 2 -11.51 -19.66 -5.23
CA THR A 2 -11.00 -18.71 -4.24
C THR A 2 -11.50 -17.32 -4.63
N VAL A 3 -12.31 -16.70 -3.77
CA VAL A 3 -12.77 -15.32 -3.99
C VAL A 3 -11.54 -14.42 -3.94
N SER A 4 -11.23 -13.78 -5.07
CA SER A 4 -10.10 -12.86 -5.20
C SER A 4 -10.31 -11.69 -4.24
N SER A 5 -9.42 -11.55 -3.25
CA SER A 5 -9.50 -10.54 -2.18
C SER A 5 -8.62 -9.32 -2.48
N ILE A 6 -8.84 -8.23 -1.74
CA ILE A 6 -8.00 -7.03 -1.76
C ILE A 6 -7.26 -6.96 -0.43
N LEU A 7 -5.93 -6.80 -0.46
CA LEU A 7 -5.12 -6.51 0.72
C LEU A 7 -4.83 -5.00 0.75
N ILE A 8 -5.19 -4.33 1.83
CA ILE A 8 -4.86 -2.93 2.06
C ILE A 8 -3.85 -2.86 3.20
N THR A 9 -2.66 -2.34 2.94
CA THR A 9 -1.64 -2.09 3.96
C THR A 9 -1.62 -0.61 4.34
N GLY A 10 -1.28 -0.30 5.60
CA GLY A 10 -1.53 1.02 6.16
C GLY A 10 -3.03 1.28 6.34
N SER A 11 -3.78 0.23 6.70
CA SER A 11 -5.25 0.21 6.61
C SER A 11 -5.98 1.22 7.52
N THR A 12 -5.27 1.87 8.44
CA THR A 12 -5.78 2.96 9.28
C THR A 12 -5.65 4.35 8.65
N SER A 13 -5.11 4.46 7.43
CA SER A 13 -4.97 5.75 6.74
C SER A 13 -6.32 6.30 6.27
N LEU A 14 -6.39 7.62 6.07
CA LEU A 14 -7.56 8.28 5.48
C LEU A 14 -7.96 7.63 4.14
N VAL A 15 -6.96 7.35 3.30
CA VAL A 15 -7.14 6.72 1.99
C VAL A 15 -7.69 5.31 2.14
N ALA A 16 -7.10 4.49 3.01
CA ALA A 16 -7.59 3.14 3.26
C ALA A 16 -9.03 3.13 3.76
N ALA A 17 -9.38 4.01 4.71
CA ALA A 17 -10.74 4.12 5.20
C ALA A 17 -11.74 4.48 4.10
N ALA A 18 -11.38 5.40 3.19
CA ALA A 18 -12.19 5.75 2.04
C ALA A 18 -12.35 4.57 1.05
N LEU A 19 -11.26 3.85 0.77
CA LEU A 19 -11.27 2.67 -0.10
C LEU A 19 -12.14 1.54 0.47
N ILE A 20 -12.03 1.27 1.77
CA ILE A 20 -12.86 0.26 2.45
C ILE A 20 -14.33 0.62 2.29
N ARG A 21 -14.73 1.86 2.65
CA ARG A 21 -16.12 2.32 2.49
C ARG A 21 -16.62 2.21 1.06
N GLN A 22 -15.82 2.65 0.09
CA GLN A 22 -16.18 2.61 -1.33
C GLN A 22 -16.27 1.18 -1.89
N THR A 23 -15.46 0.25 -1.37
CA THR A 23 -15.53 -1.15 -1.79
C THR A 23 -16.79 -1.82 -1.25
N HIS A 24 -17.18 -1.51 0.00
CA HIS A 24 -18.42 -2.03 0.60
C HIS A 24 -19.70 -1.52 -0.06
N SER A 25 -19.68 -0.32 -0.64
CA SER A 25 -20.87 0.22 -1.33
C SER A 25 -21.15 -0.48 -2.66
N GLN A 26 -20.26 -1.35 -3.14
CA GLN A 26 -20.44 -2.11 -4.38
C GLN A 26 -21.20 -3.42 -4.13
N SER A 27 -22.15 -3.74 -5.02
CA SER A 27 -22.95 -4.98 -4.95
C SER A 27 -22.13 -6.27 -5.05
N ASN A 28 -20.93 -6.21 -5.63
CA ASN A 28 -19.98 -7.32 -5.77
C ASN A 28 -18.72 -7.08 -4.91
N ALA A 29 -18.89 -6.51 -3.72
CA ALA A 29 -17.80 -6.22 -2.80
C ALA A 29 -16.90 -7.46 -2.59
N ARG A 30 -15.60 -7.27 -2.85
CA ARG A 30 -14.61 -8.33 -2.62
C ARG A 30 -14.20 -8.31 -1.15
N PRO A 31 -13.91 -9.48 -0.53
CA PRO A 31 -13.36 -9.52 0.82
C PRO A 31 -12.08 -8.70 0.90
N ILE A 32 -11.96 -7.89 1.96
CA ILE A 32 -10.79 -7.06 2.21
C ILE A 32 -10.00 -7.64 3.38
N VAL A 33 -8.68 -7.72 3.22
CA VAL A 33 -7.75 -7.91 4.32
C VAL A 33 -7.09 -6.56 4.61
N ALA A 34 -7.21 -6.08 5.84
CA ALA A 34 -6.74 -4.76 6.27
C ALA A 34 -5.56 -4.92 7.23
N LEU A 35 -4.34 -4.70 6.75
CA LEU A 35 -3.11 -4.82 7.55
C LEU A 35 -2.68 -3.46 8.12
N SER A 36 -2.53 -3.40 9.45
CA SER A 36 -1.95 -2.24 10.15
C SER A 36 -1.25 -2.64 11.45
N ARG A 37 -0.35 -1.77 11.93
CA ARG A 37 0.42 -1.99 13.16
C ARG A 37 -0.45 -1.92 14.43
N SER A 38 -1.44 -1.03 14.42
CA SER A 38 -2.37 -0.81 15.54
C SER A 38 -3.57 -1.77 15.53
N ALA A 39 -3.97 -2.26 14.35
CA ALA A 39 -5.13 -3.15 14.17
C ALA A 39 -6.43 -2.69 14.81
N LEU A 40 -6.72 -1.39 14.71
CA LEU A 40 -7.98 -0.84 15.20
C LEU A 40 -8.99 -0.75 14.05
N PRO A 41 -10.00 -1.63 14.01
CA PRO A 41 -11.24 -1.32 13.32
C PRO A 41 -12.02 -0.30 14.17
N GLU A 42 -12.26 0.91 13.66
CA GLU A 42 -13.29 1.78 14.27
C GLU A 42 -14.72 1.24 14.02
N ALA A 43 -14.88 0.29 13.10
CA ALA A 43 -16.12 -0.45 12.94
C ALA A 43 -15.84 -1.82 12.33
N SER A 44 -16.45 -2.87 12.88
CA SER A 44 -16.55 -4.18 12.24
C SER A 44 -17.39 -4.05 10.97
N ALA A 45 -16.79 -3.59 9.88
CA ALA A 45 -17.43 -3.63 8.58
C ALA A 45 -17.50 -5.10 8.15
N ALA A 46 -18.71 -5.62 7.98
CA ALA A 46 -18.93 -6.98 7.48
C ALA A 46 -18.13 -7.17 6.19
N GLN A 47 -17.25 -8.19 6.13
CA GLN A 47 -16.32 -8.51 5.02
C GLN A 47 -14.93 -7.83 5.04
N VAL A 48 -14.55 -7.13 6.10
CA VAL A 48 -13.14 -6.73 6.34
C VAL A 48 -12.51 -7.60 7.41
N HIS A 49 -11.41 -8.27 7.06
CA HIS A 49 -10.57 -8.99 8.00
C HIS A 49 -9.37 -8.11 8.39
N TYR A 50 -9.40 -7.59 9.61
CA TYR A 50 -8.30 -6.79 10.15
C TYR A 50 -7.20 -7.68 10.68
N VAL A 51 -5.96 -7.42 10.24
CA VAL A 51 -4.77 -8.14 10.68
C VAL A 51 -3.81 -7.16 11.33
N ARG A 52 -3.39 -7.48 12.55
CA ARG A 52 -2.33 -6.75 13.24
C ARG A 52 -0.98 -7.23 12.77
N GLY A 53 -0.16 -6.30 12.29
CA GLY A 53 1.20 -6.60 11.92
C GLY A 53 1.89 -5.47 11.18
N SER A 54 3.15 -5.74 10.81
CA SER A 54 3.98 -4.84 10.03
C SER A 54 4.18 -5.41 8.63
N VAL A 55 4.32 -4.53 7.64
CA VAL A 55 4.76 -4.96 6.31
C VAL A 55 6.18 -5.51 6.34
N PHE A 56 7.02 -5.09 7.31
CA PHE A 56 8.38 -5.61 7.49
C PHE A 56 8.45 -6.98 8.18
N ASP A 57 7.32 -7.48 8.69
CA ASP A 57 7.26 -8.84 9.23
C ASP A 57 6.93 -9.81 8.08
N ALA A 58 7.94 -10.53 7.63
CA ALA A 58 7.80 -11.50 6.53
C ALA A 58 6.77 -12.60 6.82
N GLY A 59 6.65 -13.05 8.07
CA GLY A 59 5.67 -14.05 8.48
C GLY A 59 4.25 -13.51 8.38
N CYS A 60 4.04 -12.30 8.89
CA CYS A 60 2.77 -11.59 8.77
C CYS A 60 2.41 -11.33 7.31
N LEU A 61 3.34 -10.77 6.52
CA LEU A 61 3.10 -10.42 5.12
C LEU A 61 2.82 -11.68 4.27
N SER A 62 3.56 -12.77 4.50
CA SER A 62 3.28 -14.05 3.87
C SER A 62 1.89 -14.59 4.26
N SER A 63 1.45 -14.41 5.50
CA SER A 63 0.12 -14.87 5.92
C SER A 63 -1.02 -14.17 5.16
N VAL A 64 -0.93 -12.84 5.00
CA VAL A 64 -1.97 -12.03 4.34
C VAL A 64 -1.93 -12.14 2.81
N LEU A 65 -0.79 -12.48 2.24
CA LEU A 65 -0.65 -12.73 0.80
C LEU A 65 -1.12 -14.14 0.37
N ARG A 66 -1.44 -15.05 1.30
CA ARG A 66 -1.93 -16.43 0.99
C ARG A 66 -3.13 -16.46 0.04
N GLY A 67 -4.04 -15.51 0.17
CA GLY A 67 -5.24 -15.41 -0.66
C GLY A 67 -4.97 -14.96 -2.10
N ASN A 68 -3.72 -14.74 -2.47
CA ASN A 68 -3.31 -14.16 -3.75
C ASN A 68 -4.07 -12.85 -4.09
N PRO A 69 -4.07 -11.85 -3.18
CA PRO A 69 -4.86 -10.63 -3.34
C PRO A 69 -4.22 -9.65 -4.33
N ASN A 70 -5.03 -8.71 -4.83
CA ASN A 70 -4.46 -7.43 -5.28
C ASN A 70 -4.10 -6.60 -4.05
N VAL A 71 -2.98 -5.91 -4.08
CA VAL A 71 -2.47 -5.15 -2.94
C VAL A 71 -2.62 -3.65 -3.20
N VAL A 72 -3.14 -2.94 -2.21
CA VAL A 72 -3.17 -1.48 -2.16
C VAL A 72 -2.28 -1.04 -1.00
N HIS A 73 -1.16 -0.41 -1.33
CA HIS A 73 -0.19 0.07 -0.36
C HIS A 73 -0.44 1.54 -0.04
N THR A 74 -0.98 1.78 1.15
CA THR A 74 -1.27 3.14 1.67
C THR A 74 -0.43 3.48 2.90
N ALA A 75 0.56 2.64 3.24
CA ALA A 75 1.44 2.94 4.36
C ALA A 75 2.27 4.19 4.04
N GLY A 76 2.28 5.10 5.00
CA GLY A 76 2.93 6.39 4.89
C GLY A 76 2.69 7.18 6.17
N ALA A 77 3.61 8.06 6.49
CA ALA A 77 3.47 9.00 7.60
C ALA A 77 4.01 10.36 7.15
N LEU A 78 3.33 11.41 7.59
CA LEU A 78 3.94 12.74 7.67
C LEU A 78 4.50 12.82 9.07
N LEU A 79 5.81 12.97 9.19
CA LEU A 79 6.49 13.09 10.47
C LEU A 79 6.62 14.56 10.79
N ASP A 80 6.44 14.92 12.06
CA ASP A 80 6.71 16.29 12.50
C ASP A 80 8.23 16.55 12.43
N ASP A 81 8.62 17.74 11.97
CA ASP A 81 10.02 18.19 11.78
C ASP A 81 10.90 18.09 13.05
N ASN A 82 10.30 17.85 14.22
CA ASN A 82 11.01 17.74 15.50
C ASN A 82 11.56 16.32 15.80
N SER A 83 11.41 15.35 14.90
CA SER A 83 12.00 14.03 15.12
C SER A 83 13.44 13.99 14.57
N GLU A 84 14.43 13.79 15.46
CA GLU A 84 15.86 13.64 15.09
C GLU A 84 16.16 12.48 14.12
N PHE A 85 15.14 11.73 13.70
CA PHE A 85 15.23 10.57 12.81
C PHE A 85 14.30 10.68 11.59
N ALA A 86 13.78 11.87 11.27
CA ALA A 86 12.80 12.09 10.21
C ALA A 86 13.24 11.47 8.87
N ASP A 87 14.49 11.70 8.47
CA ASP A 87 15.06 11.29 7.18
C ASP A 87 15.04 9.75 7.04
N THR A 88 15.64 9.05 8.02
CA THR A 88 15.65 7.57 8.05
C THR A 88 14.27 6.97 8.22
N ALA A 89 13.36 7.69 8.87
CA ALA A 89 11.99 7.25 9.07
C ALA A 89 11.16 7.43 7.79
N TYR A 90 11.42 8.45 6.96
CA TYR A 90 10.77 8.62 5.66
C TYR A 90 11.21 7.58 4.64
N GLU A 91 12.52 7.38 4.48
CA GLU A 91 13.07 6.36 3.57
C GLU A 91 12.50 4.98 3.94
N ARG A 92 12.59 4.62 5.22
CA ARG A 92 12.05 3.35 5.72
C ARG A 92 10.54 3.27 5.53
N THR A 93 9.79 4.32 5.86
CA THR A 93 8.32 4.25 5.83
C THR A 93 7.74 4.30 4.43
N HIS A 94 8.40 4.97 3.47
CA HIS A 94 7.87 5.18 2.13
C HIS A 94 8.53 4.31 1.06
N CYS A 95 9.87 4.24 1.05
CA CYS A 95 10.62 3.51 0.05
C CYS A 95 10.71 2.03 0.42
N ASP A 96 11.36 1.71 1.54
CA ASP A 96 11.61 0.32 1.94
C ASP A 96 10.32 -0.47 2.12
N SER A 97 9.31 0.13 2.73
CA SER A 97 8.03 -0.53 2.97
C SER A 97 7.34 -0.93 1.65
N SER A 98 7.42 -0.08 0.63
CA SER A 98 6.83 -0.32 -0.70
C SER A 98 7.59 -1.41 -1.45
N ILE A 99 8.93 -1.33 -1.41
CA ILE A 99 9.82 -2.32 -2.02
C ILE A 99 9.61 -3.68 -1.35
N PHE A 100 9.59 -3.73 -0.02
CA PHE A 100 9.41 -4.98 0.72
C PHE A 100 8.06 -5.66 0.40
N VAL A 101 6.99 -4.87 0.27
CA VAL A 101 5.69 -5.39 -0.18
C VAL A 101 5.77 -5.91 -1.62
N ALA A 102 6.42 -5.17 -2.53
CA ALA A 102 6.58 -5.59 -3.92
C ALA A 102 7.40 -6.87 -4.06
N SER A 103 8.52 -6.99 -3.35
CA SER A 103 9.36 -8.19 -3.31
C SER A 103 8.58 -9.39 -2.78
N ALA A 104 7.87 -9.24 -1.65
CA ALA A 104 7.04 -10.32 -1.11
C ALA A 104 5.92 -10.77 -2.06
N MET A 105 5.34 -9.83 -2.82
CA MET A 105 4.39 -10.17 -3.88
C MET A 105 5.07 -10.90 -5.03
N ALA A 106 6.21 -10.40 -5.51
CA ALA A 106 6.93 -10.93 -6.64
C ALA A 106 7.49 -12.33 -6.38
N ASP A 107 7.89 -12.63 -5.15
CA ASP A 107 8.39 -13.94 -4.73
C ASP A 107 7.26 -14.97 -4.60
N ARG A 108 6.07 -14.50 -4.26
CA ARG A 108 4.90 -15.37 -4.05
C ARG A 108 4.11 -15.61 -5.33
N PHE A 109 3.99 -14.57 -6.15
CA PHE A 109 3.20 -14.57 -7.38
C PHE A 109 4.17 -14.55 -8.56
N ASP A 110 4.95 -15.63 -8.73
CA ASP A 110 5.87 -15.72 -9.85
C ASP A 110 5.10 -15.91 -11.18
N VAL A 111 5.10 -14.86 -11.98
CA VAL A 111 4.33 -14.69 -13.22
C VAL A 111 5.00 -15.36 -14.42
N SER A 112 6.14 -16.03 -14.23
CA SER A 112 6.71 -16.87 -15.30
C SER A 112 5.73 -17.95 -15.80
N LYS A 113 4.66 -18.24 -15.04
CA LYS A 113 3.63 -19.24 -15.36
C LYS A 113 2.22 -18.70 -15.61
N ASP A 114 1.91 -17.47 -15.18
CA ASP A 114 0.55 -16.93 -15.25
C ASP A 114 0.35 -15.97 -16.44
N PRO A 115 -0.78 -16.06 -17.17
CA PRO A 115 -1.04 -15.16 -18.28
C PRO A 115 -1.23 -13.70 -17.80
N PRO A 116 -0.96 -12.69 -18.67
CA PRO A 116 -0.92 -11.27 -18.26
C PRO A 116 -2.16 -10.74 -17.53
N HIS A 117 -3.34 -11.31 -17.82
CA HIS A 117 -4.63 -10.93 -17.22
C HIS A 117 -4.85 -11.47 -15.79
N GLN A 118 -4.01 -12.40 -15.33
CA GLN A 118 -4.06 -12.96 -13.96
C GLN A 118 -3.03 -12.32 -13.02
N ARG A 119 -2.15 -11.46 -13.56
CA ARG A 119 -1.16 -10.71 -12.79
C ARG A 119 -1.83 -9.89 -11.69
N LYS A 120 -1.35 -10.09 -10.46
CA LYS A 120 -1.79 -9.28 -9.34
C LYS A 120 -1.24 -7.88 -9.42
N ALA A 121 -2.11 -6.94 -9.07
CA ALA A 121 -1.77 -5.54 -9.06
C ALA A 121 -1.25 -5.12 -7.68
N LEU A 122 -0.15 -4.37 -7.67
CA LEU A 122 0.26 -3.53 -6.56
C LEU A 122 -0.11 -2.09 -6.90
N VAL A 123 -1.06 -1.52 -6.17
CA VAL A 123 -1.42 -0.11 -6.25
C VAL A 123 -0.65 0.65 -5.17
N TYR A 124 0.20 1.57 -5.60
CA TYR A 124 1.03 2.41 -4.74
C TYR A 124 0.55 3.86 -4.76
N PHE A 125 0.44 4.47 -3.58
CA PHE A 125 0.10 5.88 -3.43
C PHE A 125 1.36 6.72 -3.19
N SER A 126 1.69 7.50 -4.21
CA SER A 126 2.70 8.55 -4.18
C SER A 126 2.04 9.91 -3.98
N VAL A 127 2.68 10.96 -4.48
CA VAL A 127 2.27 12.36 -4.38
C VAL A 127 2.37 13.03 -5.76
N ALA A 128 1.43 13.91 -6.11
CA ALA A 128 1.48 14.69 -7.36
C ALA A 128 2.79 15.48 -7.51
N ALA A 129 3.12 15.88 -8.74
CA ALA A 129 4.25 16.79 -8.97
C ALA A 129 3.83 18.23 -8.69
N GLY A 130 4.80 19.09 -8.34
CA GLY A 130 4.55 20.53 -8.18
C GLY A 130 3.85 20.92 -6.88
N PHE A 131 4.03 20.14 -5.81
CA PHE A 131 3.54 20.52 -4.50
C PHE A 131 4.29 21.74 -3.95
N PRO A 132 3.60 22.66 -3.28
CA PRO A 132 4.28 23.73 -2.59
C PRO A 132 5.15 23.16 -1.45
N SER A 133 6.41 23.58 -1.40
CA SER A 133 7.40 23.15 -0.40
C SER A 133 7.02 23.51 1.05
N PHE A 134 6.03 24.37 1.25
CA PHE A 134 5.51 24.69 2.59
C PHE A 134 4.58 23.61 3.16
N ILE A 135 4.12 22.64 2.34
CA ILE A 135 3.20 21.57 2.77
C ILE A 135 3.94 20.26 3.01
N PHE A 136 4.88 19.94 2.12
CA PHE A 136 5.67 18.73 2.20
C PHE A 136 7.14 19.09 2.09
N ASP A 137 7.92 18.52 3.00
CA ASP A 137 9.36 18.56 2.89
C ASP A 137 9.84 17.83 1.61
N GLN A 138 10.97 18.28 1.07
CA GLN A 138 11.56 17.73 -0.13
C GLN A 138 11.96 16.26 0.05
N GLU A 139 12.36 15.84 1.24
CA GLU A 139 12.73 14.44 1.52
C GLU A 139 11.52 13.51 1.49
N PHE A 140 10.37 13.99 2.00
CA PHE A 140 9.10 13.28 1.83
C PHE A 140 8.81 13.04 0.35
N VAL A 141 8.98 14.05 -0.50
CA VAL A 141 8.75 13.91 -1.94
C VAL A 141 9.78 12.99 -2.59
N ASN A 142 11.06 13.11 -2.23
CA ASN A 142 12.14 12.29 -2.78
C ASN A 142 11.96 10.82 -2.44
N SER A 143 11.70 10.48 -1.17
CA SER A 143 11.45 9.09 -0.74
C SER A 143 10.26 8.46 -1.49
N LYS A 144 9.22 9.25 -1.77
CA LYS A 144 8.10 8.80 -2.61
C LYS A 144 8.53 8.54 -4.06
N ARG A 145 9.38 9.38 -4.65
CA ARG A 145 9.90 9.22 -6.02
C ARG A 145 10.87 8.04 -6.16
N GLU A 146 11.72 7.82 -5.16
CA GLU A 146 12.62 6.67 -5.11
C GLU A 146 11.83 5.36 -5.09
N ALA A 147 10.77 5.30 -4.27
CA ALA A 147 9.85 4.16 -4.27
C ALA A 147 9.25 3.93 -5.67
N GLU A 148 8.80 4.98 -6.37
CA GLU A 148 8.27 4.84 -7.72
C GLU A 148 9.30 4.29 -8.71
N ALA A 149 10.53 4.82 -8.66
CA ALA A 149 11.62 4.38 -9.53
C ALA A 149 11.96 2.91 -9.28
N ALA A 150 12.04 2.49 -8.02
CA ALA A 150 12.25 1.10 -7.64
C ALA A 150 11.11 0.20 -8.14
N LEU A 151 9.85 0.56 -7.86
CA LEU A 151 8.67 -0.23 -8.23
C LEU A 151 8.48 -0.35 -9.75
N LEU A 152 8.85 0.66 -10.54
CA LEU A 152 8.82 0.61 -12.01
C LEU A 152 10.09 -0.01 -12.62
N GLY A 153 11.09 -0.30 -11.79
CA GLY A 153 12.37 -0.85 -12.17
C GLY A 153 12.28 -2.26 -12.75
N ILE A 154 13.41 -2.72 -13.29
CA ILE A 154 13.55 -4.03 -13.96
C ILE A 154 13.16 -5.20 -13.05
N GLU A 155 13.34 -5.06 -11.74
CA GLU A 155 13.05 -6.09 -10.75
C GLU A 155 11.57 -6.48 -10.74
N PHE A 156 10.66 -5.49 -10.79
CA PHE A 156 9.22 -5.72 -10.62
C PHE A 156 8.41 -5.62 -11.91
N ARG A 157 8.89 -4.86 -12.92
CA ARG A 157 8.15 -4.55 -14.16
C ARG A 157 7.55 -5.77 -14.87
N ASN A 158 8.21 -6.92 -14.79
CA ASN A 158 7.75 -8.16 -15.42
C ASN A 158 7.18 -9.19 -14.43
N ARG A 159 7.32 -8.96 -13.12
CA ARG A 159 6.91 -9.88 -12.04
C ARG A 159 5.60 -9.49 -11.38
N ILE A 160 5.24 -8.21 -11.33
CA ILE A 160 3.95 -7.77 -10.79
C ILE A 160 3.41 -6.62 -11.63
N ARG A 161 2.10 -6.41 -11.62
CA ARG A 161 1.51 -5.24 -12.25
C ARG A 161 1.55 -4.08 -11.25
N VAL A 162 2.44 -3.11 -11.44
CA VAL A 162 2.47 -1.91 -10.61
C VAL A 162 1.54 -0.83 -11.17
N VAL A 163 0.74 -0.21 -10.31
CA VAL A 163 -0.09 0.96 -10.60
C VAL A 163 0.28 2.06 -9.60
N ILE A 164 0.71 3.21 -10.09
CA ILE A 164 1.10 4.34 -9.24
C ILE A 164 0.04 5.43 -9.35
N LEU A 165 -0.53 5.79 -8.20
CA LEU A 165 -1.43 6.93 -8.09
C LEU A 165 -0.66 8.10 -7.47
N ARG A 166 -0.75 9.27 -8.11
CA ARG A 166 -0.11 10.52 -7.66
C ARG A 166 -1.17 11.58 -7.34
N PRO A 167 -1.95 11.39 -6.27
CA PRO A 167 -3.00 12.33 -5.90
C PRO A 167 -2.44 13.70 -5.49
N GLY A 168 -3.29 14.73 -5.62
CA GLY A 168 -3.14 16.00 -4.92
C GLY A 168 -3.41 15.86 -3.41
N ILE A 169 -3.66 16.97 -2.71
CA ILE A 169 -4.05 16.90 -1.29
C ILE A 169 -5.40 16.20 -1.19
N LEU A 170 -5.43 15.13 -0.40
CA LEU A 170 -6.66 14.43 -0.06
C LEU A 170 -7.14 14.93 1.29
N CYS A 171 -8.19 15.74 1.28
CA CYS A 171 -8.86 16.22 2.49
C CYS A 171 -10.19 15.49 2.68
N ARG A 172 -10.57 15.25 3.93
CA ARG A 172 -11.96 14.92 4.26
C ARG A 172 -12.74 16.24 4.29
N LEU A 173 -13.70 16.39 3.39
CA LEU A 173 -14.66 17.48 3.49
C LEU A 173 -15.51 17.23 4.75
N ALA A 174 -15.55 18.23 5.63
CA ALA A 174 -16.33 18.22 6.86
C ALA A 174 -17.82 18.39 6.56
#